data_AF-A0A8T4LS61-F1
#
_entry.id   AF-A0A8T4LS61-F1
#
_cell.length_a   1.000
_cell.length_b   1.000
_cell.length_c   1.000
_cell.angle_alpha   90.00
_cell.angle_beta   90.00
_cell.angle_gamma   90.00
#
_symmetry.space_group_name_H-M   'P 1'
#
loop_
_entity.id
_entity.type
_entity.pdbx_description
1 polymer ?
#
loop_
_entity_poly.entity_id
_entity_poly.type
_entity_poly.pdbx_seq_one_letter_code
_entity_poly.pdbx_strand_id
1 'polypeptide(L)' 'MHILQPKHTKLKSEEVKKILDKYNLSVSQLPMIKSDDHALPEGCVKGDIIKIERKEGDKIILYYRVII' A
#
# COMPACT_ATOMS: atom_id res chain seq x y z
N MET A 1 -6.52 17.29 -2.13
CA MET A 1 -5.49 16.90 -1.12
C MET A 1 -5.99 17.28 0.25
N HIS A 2 -6.23 16.30 1.12
CA HIS A 2 -6.67 16.53 2.49
C HIS A 2 -5.49 16.40 3.47
N ILE A 3 -5.55 17.14 4.57
CA ILE A 3 -4.48 17.20 5.60
C ILE A 3 -4.17 15.80 6.18
N LEU A 4 -5.18 14.93 6.26
CA LEU A 4 -5.07 13.58 6.83
C LEU A 4 -4.81 12.48 5.80
N GLN A 5 -4.75 12.81 4.51
CA GLN A 5 -4.57 11.82 3.46
C GLN A 5 -3.08 11.50 3.29
N PRO A 6 -2.62 10.27 3.62
CA PRO A 6 -1.24 9.88 3.41
C PRO A 6 -0.95 9.71 1.91
N LYS A 7 0.33 9.66 1.56
CA LYS A 7 0.75 9.39 0.18
C LYS A 7 0.63 7.90 -0.11
N HIS A 8 -0.10 7.57 -1.18
CA HIS A 8 -0.26 6.22 -1.69
C HIS A 8 0.56 6.06 -2.97
N THR A 9 1.46 5.08 -2.98
CA THR A 9 2.33 4.78 -4.12
C THR A 9 2.15 3.33 -4.51
N LYS A 10 1.88 3.07 -5.80
CA LYS A 10 1.82 1.71 -6.34
C LYS A 10 3.22 1.09 -6.36
N LEU A 11 3.37 -0.09 -5.77
CA LEU A 11 4.63 -0.85 -5.83
C LEU A 11 4.70 -1.68 -7.11
N LYS A 12 5.92 -1.90 -7.60
CA LYS A 12 6.19 -2.86 -8.68
C LYS A 12 6.21 -4.29 -8.13
N SER A 13 5.88 -5.26 -8.97
CA SER A 13 5.84 -6.69 -8.60
C SER A 13 7.17 -7.21 -8.02
N GLU A 14 8.31 -6.64 -8.43
CA GLU A 14 9.63 -7.00 -7.91
C GLU A 14 9.85 -6.55 -6.46
N GLU A 15 9.44 -5.32 -6.13
CA GLU A 15 9.54 -4.78 -4.77
C GLU A 15 8.57 -5.50 -3.83
N VAL A 16 7.37 -5.82 -4.33
CA VAL A 16 6.38 -6.62 -3.62
C VAL A 16 6.97 -7.95 -3.18
N LYS A 17 7.62 -8.70 -4.09
CA LYS A 17 8.23 -9.98 -3.75
C LYS A 17 9.30 -9.83 -2.65
N LYS A 18 10.16 -8.82 -2.75
CA LYS A 18 11.19 -8.55 -1.72
C LYS A 18 10.60 -8.24 -0.35
N ILE A 19 9.49 -7.49 -0.31
CA ILE A 19 8.79 -7.14 0.93
C ILE A 19 8.14 -8.39 1.53
N LEU A 20 7.41 -9.16 0.73
CA LEU A 20 6.75 -10.38 1.18
C LEU A 20 7.77 -11.40 1.72
N ASP A 21 8.90 -11.55 1.05
CA ASP A 21 10.00 -12.42 1.48
C ASP A 21 10.65 -11.92 2.79
N LYS A 22 10.95 -10.61 2.87
CA LYS A 22 11.53 -9.99 4.07
C LYS A 22 10.67 -10.15 5.32
N TYR A 23 9.35 -10.03 5.18
CA TYR A 23 8.41 -10.17 6.29
C TYR A 23 7.87 -11.60 6.43
N ASN A 24 8.23 -12.51 5.53
CA ASN A 24 7.72 -13.87 5.43
C ASN A 24 6.18 -13.93 5.48
N LEU A 25 5.53 -13.06 4.70
CA LEU A 25 4.07 -12.92 4.64
C LEU A 25 3.53 -13.30 3.26
N SER A 26 2.31 -13.82 3.23
CA SER A 26 1.54 -14.02 2.02
C SER A 26 0.75 -12.76 1.64
N VAL A 27 0.46 -12.58 0.35
CA VAL A 27 -0.33 -11.45 -0.16
C VAL A 27 -1.69 -11.35 0.57
N SER A 28 -2.35 -12.48 0.82
CA SER A 28 -3.65 -12.54 1.52
C SER A 28 -3.61 -12.13 3.00
N GLN A 29 -2.42 -12.06 3.61
CA GLN A 29 -2.27 -11.64 5.01
C GLN A 29 -2.11 -10.12 5.14
N LEU A 30 -1.90 -9.41 4.04
CA LEU A 30 -1.84 -7.96 4.03
C LEU A 30 -3.26 -7.38 4.16
N PRO A 31 -3.41 -6.24 4.85
CA PRO A 31 -4.68 -5.54 4.90
C PRO A 31 -5.18 -5.20 3.49
N MET A 32 -6.46 -5.45 3.25
CA MET A 32 -7.08 -5.23 1.94
C MET A 32 -7.68 -3.83 1.84
N ILE A 33 -7.66 -3.25 0.64
CA ILE A 33 -8.32 -2.00 0.28
C ILE A 33 -9.23 -2.25 -0.92
N LYS A 34 -10.43 -1.67 -0.91
CA LYS A 34 -11.35 -1.79 -2.03
C LYS A 34 -10.89 -0.94 -3.20
N SER A 35 -11.00 -1.47 -4.40
CA SER A 35 -10.76 -0.73 -5.66
C SER A 35 -11.59 0.55 -5.81
N ASP A 36 -12.72 0.67 -5.12
CA ASP A 36 -13.57 1.87 -5.08
C ASP A 36 -13.07 2.99 -4.15
N ASP A 37 -11.95 2.80 -3.44
CA ASP A 37 -11.46 3.80 -2.48
C ASP A 37 -10.81 5.01 -3.18
N HIS A 38 -11.31 6.20 -2.87
CA HIS A 38 -10.87 7.47 -3.48
C HIS A 38 -9.42 7.86 -3.13
N ALA A 39 -8.81 7.21 -2.13
CA ALA A 39 -7.42 7.45 -1.78
C ALA A 39 -6.42 6.69 -2.65
N LEU A 40 -6.90 5.77 -3.50
CA LEU A 40 -6.07 5.02 -4.44
C LEU A 40 -5.59 5.92 -5.59
N PRO A 41 -4.35 5.74 -6.08
CA PRO A 41 -3.90 6.38 -7.30
C PRO A 41 -4.63 5.82 -8.53
N GLU A 42 -4.82 6.66 -9.55
CA GLU A 42 -5.46 6.28 -10.81
C GLU A 42 -4.68 5.14 -11.50
N GLY A 43 -5.38 4.11 -11.98
CA GLY A 43 -4.77 2.98 -12.72
C GLY A 43 -4.31 1.80 -11.85
N CYS A 44 -4.78 1.72 -10.60
CA CYS A 44 -4.61 0.56 -9.75
C CYS A 44 -5.59 -0.58 -10.10
N VAL A 45 -5.08 -1.81 -10.22
CA VAL A 45 -5.85 -3.01 -10.55
C VAL A 45 -5.94 -3.95 -9.36
N LYS A 46 -6.98 -4.80 -9.34
CA LYS A 46 -7.14 -5.84 -8.32
C LYS A 46 -5.90 -6.75 -8.29
N GLY A 47 -5.35 -6.95 -7.10
CA GLY A 47 -4.10 -7.69 -6.88
C GLY A 47 -2.84 -6.84 -6.79
N ASP A 48 -2.91 -5.54 -7.10
CA ASP A 48 -1.79 -4.63 -6.84
C ASP A 48 -1.58 -4.42 -5.33
N ILE A 49 -0.33 -4.12 -4.97
CA ILE A 49 0.04 -3.71 -3.61
C ILE A 49 0.42 -2.24 -3.61
N ILE A 50 -0.14 -1.52 -2.64
CA ILE A 50 0.13 -0.10 -2.43
C ILE A 50 0.95 0.08 -1.17
N LYS A 51 1.96 0.93 -1.29
CA LYS A 51 2.71 1.48 -0.17
C LYS A 51 2.04 2.77 0.29
N ILE A 52 1.80 2.87 1.59
CA ILE A 52 1.22 4.04 2.25
C ILE A 52 2.28 4.63 3.17
N GLU A 53 2.60 5.89 2.95
CA GLU A 53 3.58 6.62 3.75
C GLU A 53 2.83 7.59 4.68
N ARG A 54 2.65 7.18 5.94
CA ARG A 54 1.98 7.99 6.96
C ARG A 54 3.04 8.70 7.81
N LYS A 55 3.02 10.02 7.82
CA LYS A 55 3.83 10.82 8.75
C LYS A 55 3.16 10.86 10.12
N GLU A 56 3.88 10.49 11.16
CA GLU A 56 3.47 10.59 12.55
C GLU A 56 4.57 11.31 13.32
N GLY A 57 4.40 12.62 13.52
CA GLY A 57 5.48 13.51 13.98
C GLY A 57 6.67 13.49 13.01
N ASP A 58 7.87 13.19 13.54
CA ASP A 58 9.11 13.05 12.77
C ASP A 58 9.30 11.68 12.11
N LYS A 59 8.43 10.70 12.39
CA LYS A 59 8.56 9.33 11.87
C LYS A 59 7.66 9.11 10.66
N ILE A 60 8.20 8.39 9.67
CA ILE A 60 7.43 7.91 8.51
C ILE A 60 7.14 6.44 8.74
N ILE A 61 5.85 6.12 8.90
CA ILE A 61 5.37 4.75 9.05
C ILE A 61 4.92 4.24 7.68
N LEU A 62 5.46 3.08 7.30
CA LEU A 62 5.15 2.42 6.04
C LEU A 62 4.09 1.34 6.26
N TYR A 63 2.99 1.43 5.52
CA TYR A 63 2.00 0.37 5.44
C TYR A 63 1.92 -0.20 4.03
N TYR A 64 1.56 -1.47 3.94
CA TYR A 64 1.34 -2.18 2.68
C TYR A 64 -0.09 -2.73 2.66
N ARG A 65 -0.83 -2.46 1.58
CA ARG A 65 -2.19 -2.95 1.41
C ARG A 65 -2.41 -3.53 0.03
N VAL A 66 -3.28 -4.54 -0.06
CA VAL A 66 -3.62 -5.25 -1.31
C VAL A 66 -4.98 -4.78 -1.82
N ILE A 67 -5.08 -4.53 -3.12
CA ILE A 67 -6.32 -4.05 -3.74
C ILE A 67 -7.23 -5.24 -4.09
N ILE A 68 -8.51 -5.16 -3.71
CA ILE A 68 -9.55 -6.15 -4.02
C ILE A 68 -10.77 -5.56 -4.74
#